data_AF-A0A8D9ELM9-F1
#
_entry.id   AF-A0A8D9ELM9-F1
#
_cell.length_a   1.000
_cell.length_b   1.000
_cell.length_c   1.000
_cell.angle_alpha   90.00
_cell.angle_beta   90.00
_cell.angle_gamma   90.00
#
_symmetry.space_group_name_H-M   'P 1'
#
loop_
_entity.id
_entity.type
_entity.pdbx_description
1 polymer ?
#
loop_
_entity_poly.entity_id
_entity_poly.type
_entity_poly.pdbx_seq_one_letter_code
_entity_poly.pdbx_strand_id
1 'polypeptide(L)'
;MAVALSRKLGRQVKEALKTVEVFINSTQPTQDSTNWDKIRVKLNELNMNLNEIIKKLDQDIATDGRGGDDNVKTSGVIADYRMFMTRVSKNRNPSALRELATLYYSMPDSLFLGVGTPNSDLYPFESVLVNLKDGTTLEMSGERLKMVLSYLPSAGYGPLQTLFKDFQDKFHGLQDWDVKDVLVTSGAQEGTALTINMLLGLGDPLLVQNPVYPGFAEIIRPMEVDAIPVNVDGDGMIPEHLIQVLEERSNLRDKAMPKAIYINPTASNPTGTLLTDDRKKQIYRIAQQYDLIILEDDPYYFVHFRDRDPVSFLSMDTDHRVIRFDSFSKTLSAGL
;
A
#
# COMPACT_ATOMS: atom_id res chain seq x y z
N MET A 1 -12.41 16.26 11.19
CA MET A 1 -11.75 14.92 11.26
C MET A 1 -12.67 13.86 11.88
N ALA A 2 -13.16 14.03 13.12
CA ALA A 2 -14.12 13.10 13.76
C ALA A 2 -15.44 12.89 12.97
N VAL A 3 -15.98 13.94 12.35
CA VAL A 3 -17.22 13.90 11.55
C VAL A 3 -17.06 13.10 10.24
N ALA A 4 -15.89 13.18 9.59
CA ALA A 4 -15.60 12.41 8.39
C ALA A 4 -15.39 10.92 8.72
N LEU A 5 -14.72 10.64 9.85
CA LEU A 5 -14.57 9.29 10.39
C LEU A 5 -15.93 8.66 10.73
N SER A 6 -16.82 9.43 11.38
CA SER A 6 -18.17 8.99 11.73
C SER A 6 -19.05 8.70 10.50
N ARG A 7 -18.97 9.55 9.45
CA ARG A 7 -19.67 9.30 8.17
C ARG A 7 -19.14 8.06 7.44
N LYS A 8 -17.82 7.82 7.47
CA LYS A 8 -17.19 6.63 6.89
C LYS A 8 -17.63 5.37 7.64
N LEU A 9 -17.59 5.41 8.97
CA LEU A 9 -18.02 4.31 9.84
C LEU A 9 -19.51 4.01 9.66
N GLY A 10 -20.37 5.03 9.58
CA GLY A 10 -21.81 4.85 9.34
C GLY A 10 -22.14 4.22 7.98
N ARG A 11 -21.38 4.56 6.92
CA ARG A 11 -21.52 3.90 5.61
C ARG A 11 -21.08 2.44 5.64
N GLN A 12 -19.94 2.15 6.26
CA GLN A 12 -19.42 0.78 6.39
C GLN A 12 -20.36 -0.12 7.20
N VAL A 13 -20.93 0.39 8.30
CA VAL A 13 -21.93 -0.34 9.09
C VAL A 13 -23.21 -0.59 8.29
N LYS A 14 -23.68 0.38 7.50
CA LYS A 14 -24.87 0.22 6.65
C LYS A 14 -24.67 -0.83 5.55
N GLU A 15 -23.48 -0.88 4.98
CA GLU A 15 -23.10 -1.85 3.96
C GLU A 15 -22.97 -3.27 4.55
N ALA A 16 -22.37 -3.40 5.73
CA ALA A 16 -22.31 -4.65 6.48
C ALA A 16 -23.71 -5.18 6.84
N LEU A 17 -24.61 -4.30 7.35
CA LEU A 17 -25.98 -4.68 7.66
C LEU A 17 -26.77 -5.13 6.42
N LYS A 18 -26.58 -4.47 5.28
CA LYS A 18 -27.21 -4.85 4.01
C LYS A 18 -26.73 -6.22 3.52
N THR A 19 -25.44 -6.52 3.69
CA THR A 19 -24.86 -7.84 3.39
C THR A 19 -25.44 -8.93 4.29
N VAL A 20 -25.60 -8.66 5.58
CA VAL A 20 -26.26 -9.56 6.54
C VAL A 20 -27.73 -9.79 6.17
N GLU A 21 -28.46 -8.75 5.77
CA GLU A 21 -29.86 -8.85 5.36
C GLU A 21 -30.03 -9.68 4.08
N VAL A 22 -29.14 -9.52 3.09
CA VAL A 22 -29.11 -10.34 1.87
C VAL A 22 -28.80 -11.80 2.20
N PHE A 23 -27.83 -12.05 3.08
CA PHE A 23 -27.50 -13.39 3.56
C PHE A 23 -28.72 -14.06 4.22
N ILE A 24 -29.37 -13.39 5.16
CA ILE A 24 -30.58 -13.91 5.85
C ILE A 24 -31.72 -14.20 4.88
N ASN A 25 -31.93 -13.35 3.88
CA ASN A 25 -33.00 -13.51 2.89
C ASN A 25 -32.70 -14.60 1.85
N SER A 26 -31.43 -15.00 1.68
CA SER A 26 -31.01 -16.05 0.74
C SER A 26 -30.96 -17.46 1.35
N THR A 27 -30.97 -17.56 2.68
CA THR A 27 -31.08 -18.83 3.41
C THR A 27 -32.54 -19.28 3.56
N GLN A 28 -32.88 -20.49 3.11
CA GLN A 28 -34.21 -21.08 3.36
C GLN A 28 -34.35 -21.47 4.85
N PRO A 29 -35.44 -21.08 5.54
CA PRO A 29 -35.62 -21.43 6.94
C PRO A 29 -35.82 -22.95 7.09
N THR A 30 -34.98 -23.61 7.88
CA THR A 30 -35.29 -24.92 8.46
C THR A 30 -36.37 -24.76 9.55
N GLN A 31 -37.08 -25.85 9.88
CA GLN A 31 -38.34 -25.96 10.67
C GLN A 31 -38.48 -25.22 12.02
N ASP A 32 -37.52 -24.40 12.45
CA ASP A 32 -37.60 -23.59 13.66
C ASP A 32 -37.58 -22.09 13.33
N SER A 33 -38.72 -21.59 12.83
CA SER A 33 -38.91 -20.21 12.36
C SER A 33 -38.81 -19.15 13.48
N THR A 34 -38.86 -19.56 14.74
CA THR A 34 -38.94 -18.67 15.91
C THR A 34 -37.65 -17.89 16.17
N ASN A 35 -36.49 -18.44 15.82
CA ASN A 35 -35.19 -17.76 16.00
C ASN A 35 -34.88 -16.77 14.87
N TRP A 36 -35.31 -17.07 13.64
CA TRP A 36 -35.10 -16.18 12.50
C TRP A 36 -35.90 -14.88 12.59
N ASP A 37 -37.13 -14.96 13.10
CA ASP A 37 -37.96 -13.77 13.31
C ASP A 37 -37.38 -12.86 14.41
N LYS A 38 -36.81 -13.44 15.48
CA LYS A 38 -36.10 -12.66 16.53
C LYS A 38 -34.86 -11.95 15.98
N ILE A 39 -34.08 -12.61 15.12
CA ILE A 39 -32.90 -12.01 14.47
C ILE A 39 -33.32 -10.87 13.55
N ARG A 40 -34.38 -11.04 12.75
CA ARG A 40 -34.93 -9.99 11.89
C ARG A 40 -35.40 -8.77 12.68
N VAL A 41 -36.12 -8.99 13.78
CA VAL A 41 -36.54 -7.90 14.66
C VAL A 41 -35.34 -7.13 15.23
N LYS A 42 -34.31 -7.84 15.70
CA LYS A 42 -33.11 -7.19 16.28
C LYS A 42 -32.31 -6.39 15.25
N LEU A 43 -32.21 -6.88 14.02
CA LEU A 43 -31.56 -6.15 12.92
C LEU A 43 -32.33 -4.89 12.53
N ASN A 44 -33.66 -4.95 12.49
CA ASN A 44 -34.49 -3.78 12.24
C ASN A 44 -34.37 -2.72 13.35
N GLU A 45 -34.33 -3.14 14.62
CA GLU A 45 -34.07 -2.24 15.76
C GLU A 45 -32.71 -1.53 15.64
N LEU A 46 -31.65 -2.28 15.32
CA LEU A 46 -30.30 -1.73 15.13
C LEU A 46 -30.25 -0.72 13.98
N ASN A 47 -30.94 -1.01 12.87
CA ASN A 47 -31.01 -0.12 11.71
C ASN A 47 -31.80 1.17 12.03
N MET A 48 -32.89 1.09 12.81
CA MET A 48 -33.64 2.27 13.28
C MET A 48 -32.78 3.16 14.18
N ASN A 49 -32.11 2.58 15.18
CA ASN A 49 -31.24 3.34 16.11
C ASN A 49 -30.10 4.06 15.36
N LEU A 50 -29.49 3.41 14.37
CA LEU A 50 -28.43 4.01 13.56
C LEU A 50 -28.93 5.22 12.77
N ASN A 51 -30.14 5.13 12.18
CA ASN A 51 -30.73 6.24 11.44
C ASN A 51 -31.11 7.42 12.36
N GLU A 52 -31.53 7.18 13.60
CA GLU A 52 -31.76 8.25 14.60
C GLU A 52 -30.47 8.95 15.00
N ILE A 53 -29.38 8.19 15.22
CA ILE A 53 -28.07 8.75 15.53
C ILE A 53 -27.57 9.64 14.38
N ILE A 54 -27.73 9.19 13.13
CA ILE A 54 -27.37 9.98 11.95
C ILE A 54 -28.21 11.26 11.86
N LYS A 55 -29.53 11.19 12.07
CA LYS A 55 -30.41 12.37 12.08
C LYS A 55 -30.02 13.38 13.16
N LYS A 56 -29.67 12.90 14.35
CA LYS A 56 -29.23 13.75 15.47
C LYS A 56 -27.91 14.45 15.14
N LEU A 57 -26.95 13.71 14.56
CA LEU A 57 -25.69 14.28 14.08
C LEU A 57 -25.90 15.33 12.98
N ASP A 58 -26.83 15.11 12.04
CA ASP A 58 -27.15 16.08 10.99
C ASP A 58 -27.85 17.35 11.53
N GLN A 59 -28.64 17.22 12.61
CA GLN A 59 -29.26 18.36 13.30
C GLN A 59 -28.23 19.20 14.07
N ASP A 60 -27.30 18.56 14.79
CA ASP A 60 -26.24 19.24 15.54
C ASP A 60 -25.30 20.03 14.60
N ILE A 61 -25.08 19.53 13.37
CA ILE A 61 -24.31 20.22 12.31
C ILE A 61 -25.02 21.49 11.80
N ALA A 62 -26.35 21.48 11.72
CA ALA A 62 -27.10 22.64 11.24
C ALA A 62 -27.07 23.82 12.23
N THR A 63 -26.82 23.56 13.51
CA THR A 63 -26.74 24.57 14.58
C THR A 63 -25.35 25.19 14.77
N ASP A 64 -24.27 24.54 14.33
CA ASP A 64 -22.87 24.95 14.59
C ASP A 64 -22.27 25.88 13.49
N GLY A 65 -23.06 26.22 12.47
CA GLY A 65 -22.62 26.98 11.29
C GLY A 65 -22.48 28.51 11.47
N ARG A 66 -22.24 29.04 12.68
CA ARG A 66 -22.03 30.49 12.89
C ARG A 66 -20.95 30.78 13.94
N GLY A 67 -19.70 30.97 13.49
CA GLY A 67 -18.72 31.78 14.23
C GLY A 67 -17.24 31.41 14.04
N GLY A 68 -16.48 32.26 13.34
CA GLY A 68 -15.18 32.77 13.84
C GLY A 68 -13.86 32.13 13.37
N ASP A 69 -13.15 32.89 12.52
CA ASP A 69 -11.70 33.13 12.37
C ASP A 69 -10.66 32.02 12.12
N ASP A 70 -10.14 32.05 10.89
CA ASP A 70 -8.73 32.32 10.53
C ASP A 70 -7.61 31.63 11.35
N ASN A 71 -7.29 30.41 10.93
CA ASN A 71 -5.88 30.03 10.76
C ASN A 71 -5.76 28.92 9.70
N VAL A 72 -5.03 29.25 8.64
CA VAL A 72 -4.81 28.41 7.46
C VAL A 72 -4.07 27.12 7.84
N LYS A 73 -4.80 26.01 7.94
CA LYS A 73 -4.25 24.68 7.67
C LYS A 73 -4.55 24.39 6.21
N THR A 74 -3.51 24.28 5.39
CA THR A 74 -3.57 23.76 4.03
C THR A 74 -4.14 22.35 4.06
N SER A 75 -5.46 22.23 3.89
CA SER A 75 -6.12 20.98 3.56
C SER A 75 -5.73 20.62 2.13
N GLY A 76 -4.59 19.98 1.96
CA GLY A 76 -4.17 19.42 0.68
C GLY A 76 -5.23 18.40 0.24
N VAL A 77 -5.89 18.68 -0.88
CA VAL A 77 -6.71 17.68 -1.55
C VAL A 77 -5.75 16.60 -2.04
N ILE A 78 -5.77 15.43 -1.41
CA ILE A 78 -5.00 14.27 -1.85
C ILE A 78 -5.43 13.94 -3.29
N ALA A 79 -4.47 13.83 -4.20
CA ALA A 79 -4.75 13.40 -5.57
C ALA A 79 -5.32 11.97 -5.56
N ASP A 80 -6.43 11.75 -6.26
CA ASP A 80 -7.04 10.42 -6.33
C ASP A 80 -6.29 9.52 -7.31
N TYR A 81 -5.23 8.88 -6.82
CA TYR A 81 -4.38 7.99 -7.62
C TYR A 81 -5.07 6.68 -8.03
N ARG A 82 -6.32 6.40 -7.60
CA ARG A 82 -7.06 5.22 -8.05
C ARG A 82 -7.30 5.25 -9.56
N MET A 83 -7.27 6.40 -10.21
CA MET A 83 -7.42 6.50 -11.67
C MET A 83 -6.34 5.70 -12.42
N PHE A 84 -5.12 5.60 -11.87
CA PHE A 84 -4.01 4.86 -12.46
C PHE A 84 -4.18 3.34 -12.41
N MET A 85 -4.92 2.83 -11.43
CA MET A 85 -5.10 1.39 -11.26
C MET A 85 -5.82 0.75 -12.45
N THR A 86 -5.38 -0.46 -12.80
CA THR A 86 -6.05 -1.28 -13.81
C THR A 86 -7.48 -1.62 -13.38
N ARG A 87 -8.31 -2.00 -14.36
CA ARG A 87 -9.65 -2.51 -14.08
C ARG A 87 -9.62 -3.74 -13.17
N VAL A 88 -8.66 -4.65 -13.38
CA VAL A 88 -8.51 -5.86 -12.57
C VAL A 88 -8.23 -5.49 -11.12
N SER A 89 -7.33 -4.54 -10.89
CA SER A 89 -6.96 -4.09 -9.54
C SER A 89 -8.10 -3.34 -8.84
N LYS A 90 -8.86 -2.51 -9.56
CA LYS A 90 -10.07 -1.85 -9.05
C LYS A 90 -11.18 -2.82 -8.64
N ASN A 91 -11.21 -4.01 -9.22
CA ASN A 91 -12.21 -5.04 -8.93
C ASN A 91 -11.81 -5.96 -7.75
N ARG A 92 -10.63 -5.76 -7.15
CA ARG A 92 -10.23 -6.52 -5.96
C ARG A 92 -11.01 -6.01 -4.74
N ASN A 93 -11.57 -6.93 -3.98
CA ASN A 93 -12.24 -6.65 -2.71
C ASN A 93 -11.44 -7.24 -1.54
N PRO A 94 -11.59 -6.68 -0.33
CA PRO A 94 -11.09 -7.33 0.88
C PRO A 94 -11.60 -8.78 0.98
N SER A 95 -10.80 -9.65 1.57
CA SER A 95 -11.21 -11.03 1.81
C SER A 95 -12.28 -11.09 2.89
N ALA A 96 -13.44 -11.66 2.57
CA ALA A 96 -14.52 -11.89 3.53
C ALA A 96 -14.05 -12.71 4.75
N LEU A 97 -13.14 -13.67 4.53
CA LEU A 97 -12.54 -14.45 5.62
C LEU A 97 -11.69 -13.59 6.57
N ARG A 98 -11.01 -12.56 6.03
CA ARG A 98 -10.24 -11.62 6.85
C ARG A 98 -11.17 -10.70 7.65
N GLU A 99 -12.26 -10.23 7.05
CA GLU A 99 -13.25 -9.42 7.75
C GLU A 99 -13.90 -10.21 8.89
N LEU A 100 -14.24 -11.48 8.66
CA LEU A 100 -14.74 -12.39 9.70
C LEU A 100 -13.71 -12.62 10.83
N ALA A 101 -12.43 -12.81 10.48
CA ALA A 101 -11.37 -12.94 11.48
C ALA A 101 -11.21 -11.66 12.32
N THR A 102 -11.34 -10.48 11.72
CA THR A 102 -11.33 -9.20 12.46
C THR A 102 -12.50 -9.09 13.42
N LEU A 103 -13.70 -9.50 12.99
CA LEU A 103 -14.89 -9.52 13.85
C LEU A 103 -14.71 -10.44 15.06
N TYR A 104 -14.08 -11.60 14.87
CA TYR A 104 -13.78 -12.52 15.97
C TYR A 104 -12.94 -11.85 17.08
N TYR A 105 -11.91 -11.08 16.74
CA TYR A 105 -11.13 -10.34 17.74
C TYR A 105 -11.95 -9.35 18.57
N SER A 106 -13.15 -8.96 18.11
CA SER A 106 -14.08 -8.10 18.85
C SER A 106 -15.09 -8.87 19.71
N MET A 107 -15.08 -10.21 19.68
CA MET A 107 -16.03 -11.09 20.38
C MET A 107 -15.29 -12.11 21.28
N PRO A 108 -14.66 -11.66 22.39
CA PRO A 108 -13.74 -12.47 23.19
C PRO A 108 -14.36 -13.73 23.81
N ASP A 109 -15.67 -13.72 24.09
CA ASP A 109 -16.38 -14.83 24.73
C ASP A 109 -17.08 -15.79 23.73
N SER A 110 -16.77 -15.66 22.43
CA SER A 110 -17.40 -16.45 21.38
C SER A 110 -16.56 -17.65 20.95
N LEU A 111 -17.20 -18.79 20.70
CA LEU A 111 -16.59 -19.91 19.97
C LEU A 111 -16.64 -19.60 18.48
N PHE A 112 -15.48 -19.38 17.87
CA PHE A 112 -15.39 -19.00 16.47
C PHE A 112 -14.96 -20.18 15.58
N LEU A 113 -15.92 -20.67 14.78
CA LEU A 113 -15.72 -21.77 13.82
C LEU A 113 -15.71 -21.28 12.36
N GLY A 114 -15.51 -19.96 12.15
CA GLY A 114 -15.69 -19.31 10.86
C GLY A 114 -14.44 -19.25 9.97
N VAL A 115 -13.25 -19.54 10.52
CA VAL A 115 -11.98 -19.50 9.77
C VAL A 115 -11.12 -20.73 10.06
N GLY A 116 -10.33 -21.14 9.07
CA GLY A 116 -9.44 -22.30 9.16
C GLY A 116 -8.08 -21.96 9.77
N THR A 117 -8.03 -21.51 11.02
CA THR A 117 -6.76 -21.31 11.75
C THR A 117 -6.34 -22.62 12.43
N PRO A 118 -5.11 -23.13 12.17
CA PRO A 118 -4.59 -24.31 12.87
C PRO A 118 -4.50 -24.11 14.39
N ASN A 119 -4.57 -25.20 15.15
CA ASN A 119 -4.27 -25.16 16.59
C ASN A 119 -2.76 -24.95 16.79
N SER A 120 -2.38 -23.85 17.43
CA SER A 120 -0.98 -23.48 17.66
C SER A 120 -0.23 -24.42 18.61
N ASP A 121 -0.93 -25.19 19.44
CA ASP A 121 -0.33 -26.22 20.29
C ASP A 121 0.20 -27.43 19.49
N LEU A 122 -0.21 -27.56 18.23
CA LEU A 122 0.26 -28.63 17.33
C LEU A 122 1.43 -28.21 16.46
N TYR A 123 1.93 -26.97 16.59
CA TYR A 123 3.09 -26.53 15.85
C TYR A 123 4.33 -27.33 16.26
N PRO A 124 5.12 -27.88 15.32
CA PRO A 124 6.23 -28.77 15.63
C PRO A 124 7.52 -28.01 16.02
N PHE A 125 7.40 -26.80 16.58
CA PHE A 125 8.52 -25.92 16.89
C PHE A 125 8.42 -25.41 18.33
N GLU A 126 9.42 -25.76 19.14
CA GLU A 126 9.49 -25.34 20.55
C GLU A 126 10.12 -23.94 20.69
N SER A 127 11.23 -23.71 19.97
CA SER A 127 11.97 -22.46 19.98
C SER A 127 12.74 -22.22 18.68
N VAL A 128 13.08 -20.95 18.44
CA VAL A 128 13.99 -20.49 17.38
C VAL A 128 15.10 -19.69 18.03
N LEU A 129 16.35 -20.06 17.72
CA LEU A 129 17.56 -19.37 18.17
C LEU A 129 18.31 -18.81 16.96
N VAL A 130 18.63 -17.52 16.99
CA VAL A 130 19.43 -16.85 15.96
C VAL A 130 20.67 -16.26 16.60
N ASN A 131 21.83 -16.83 16.26
CA ASN A 131 23.12 -16.36 16.74
C ASN A 131 23.69 -15.33 15.78
N LEU A 132 23.90 -14.10 16.27
CA LEU A 132 24.47 -13.00 15.50
C LEU A 132 26.00 -12.97 15.65
N LYS A 133 26.67 -12.33 14.69
CA LYS A 133 28.15 -12.27 14.64
C LYS A 133 28.77 -11.44 15.76
N ASP A 134 27.99 -10.57 16.40
CA ASP A 134 28.42 -9.76 17.55
C ASP A 134 28.34 -10.54 18.89
N GLY A 135 27.93 -11.82 18.84
CA GLY A 135 27.74 -12.67 20.02
C GLY A 135 26.34 -12.62 20.61
N THR A 136 25.45 -11.74 20.11
CA THR A 136 24.05 -11.68 20.54
C THR A 136 23.30 -12.94 20.10
N THR A 137 22.53 -13.54 21.01
CA THR A 137 21.61 -14.64 20.70
C THR A 137 20.18 -14.13 20.83
N LEU A 138 19.41 -14.22 19.75
CA LEU A 138 17.98 -13.94 19.75
C LEU A 138 17.23 -15.26 19.97
N GLU A 139 16.35 -15.29 20.97
CA GLU A 139 15.48 -16.44 21.25
C GLU A 139 14.01 -16.07 21.06
N MET A 140 13.26 -16.99 20.44
CA MET A 140 11.81 -16.92 20.38
C MET A 140 11.20 -18.29 20.71
N SER A 141 10.31 -18.32 21.70
CA SER A 141 9.64 -19.53 22.18
C SER A 141 8.24 -19.21 22.71
N GLY A 142 7.49 -20.25 23.09
CA GLY A 142 6.18 -20.12 23.73
C GLY A 142 5.14 -19.36 22.89
N GLU A 143 4.30 -18.56 23.55
CA GLU A 143 3.20 -17.83 22.89
C GLU A 143 3.66 -16.86 21.80
N ARG A 144 4.86 -16.29 21.93
CA ARG A 144 5.42 -15.43 20.89
C ARG A 144 5.72 -16.21 19.61
N LEU A 145 6.32 -17.40 19.74
CA LEU A 145 6.60 -18.27 18.60
C LEU A 145 5.30 -18.75 17.95
N LYS A 146 4.32 -19.18 18.75
CA LYS A 146 2.99 -19.56 18.26
C LYS A 146 2.31 -18.45 17.46
N MET A 147 2.42 -17.21 17.91
CA MET A 147 1.83 -16.06 17.23
C MET A 147 2.49 -15.79 15.86
N VAL A 148 3.82 -15.78 15.77
CA VAL A 148 4.50 -15.46 14.50
C VAL A 148 4.40 -16.57 13.46
N LEU A 149 4.20 -17.83 13.90
CA LEU A 149 3.97 -18.98 13.01
C LEU A 149 2.52 -19.09 12.54
N SER A 150 1.62 -18.26 13.08
CA SER A 150 0.22 -18.21 12.67
C SER A 150 -0.01 -17.28 11.46
N TYR A 151 -1.25 -17.21 10.99
CA TYR A 151 -1.63 -16.27 9.94
C TYR A 151 -1.57 -14.82 10.43
N LEU A 152 -0.68 -14.03 9.83
CA LEU A 152 -0.53 -12.60 10.10
C LEU A 152 -1.33 -11.74 9.11
N PRO A 153 -1.56 -10.44 9.39
CA PRO A 153 -2.13 -9.51 8.43
C PRO A 153 -1.31 -9.47 7.13
N SER A 154 -1.97 -9.36 5.97
CA SER A 154 -1.28 -9.35 4.66
C SER A 154 -0.36 -8.16 4.47
N ALA A 155 -0.60 -7.05 5.18
CA ALA A 155 0.29 -5.88 5.18
C ALA A 155 1.64 -6.15 5.89
N GLY A 156 1.69 -7.19 6.73
CA GLY A 156 2.85 -7.56 7.53
C GLY A 156 2.57 -7.52 9.03
N TYR A 157 3.56 -7.96 9.81
CA TYR A 157 3.52 -7.90 11.27
C TYR A 157 3.54 -6.44 11.75
N GLY A 158 2.57 -6.03 12.58
CA GLY A 158 2.38 -4.62 12.98
C GLY A 158 3.64 -3.94 13.54
N PRO A 159 4.32 -4.50 14.55
CA PRO A 159 5.56 -3.93 15.07
C PRO A 159 6.68 -3.80 14.03
N LEU A 160 6.72 -4.68 13.02
CA LEU A 160 7.68 -4.58 11.92
C LEU A 160 7.33 -3.41 10.99
N GLN A 161 6.03 -3.21 10.69
CA GLN A 161 5.59 -2.04 9.93
C GLN A 161 5.92 -0.74 10.66
N THR A 162 5.69 -0.65 11.98
CA THR A 162 6.10 0.52 12.77
C THR A 162 7.61 0.77 12.70
N LEU A 163 8.42 -0.28 12.89
CA LEU A 163 9.87 -0.18 12.75
C LEU A 163 10.28 0.33 11.36
N PHE A 164 9.62 -0.13 10.30
CA PHE A 164 9.89 0.34 8.95
C PHE A 164 9.45 1.79 8.74
N LYS A 165 8.33 2.22 9.29
CA LYS A 165 7.91 3.64 9.25
C LYS A 165 8.95 4.54 9.91
N ASP A 166 9.39 4.19 11.11
CA ASP A 166 10.45 4.93 11.82
C ASP A 166 11.77 4.93 11.03
N PHE A 167 12.08 3.81 10.36
CA PHE A 167 13.25 3.69 9.50
C PHE A 167 13.17 4.61 8.28
N GLN A 168 12.00 4.66 7.61
CA GLN A 168 11.78 5.57 6.49
C GLN A 168 11.87 7.04 6.94
N ASP A 169 11.29 7.39 8.09
CA ASP A 169 11.36 8.74 8.65
C ASP A 169 12.80 9.18 8.93
N LYS A 170 13.62 8.25 9.45
CA LYS A 170 15.02 8.50 9.76
C LYS A 170 15.87 8.85 8.53
N PHE A 171 15.69 8.14 7.41
CA PHE A 171 16.54 8.28 6.22
C PHE A 171 15.95 9.18 5.13
N HIS A 172 14.63 9.38 5.13
CA HIS A 172 13.94 10.11 4.08
C HIS A 172 13.13 11.31 4.61
N GLY A 173 13.29 11.64 5.89
CA GLY A 173 12.55 12.71 6.55
C GLY A 173 11.14 12.28 6.96
N LEU A 174 10.49 13.08 7.81
CA LEU A 174 9.16 12.77 8.35
C LEU A 174 8.13 12.60 7.22
N GLN A 175 7.50 11.44 7.17
CA GLN A 175 6.44 11.12 6.23
C GLN A 175 5.05 11.38 6.84
N ASP A 176 4.08 11.67 5.97
CA ASP A 176 2.68 11.74 6.37
C ASP A 176 2.06 10.33 6.35
N TRP A 177 2.09 9.67 7.50
CA TRP A 177 1.54 8.31 7.67
C TRP A 177 0.01 8.25 7.73
N ASP A 178 -0.70 9.38 7.67
CA ASP A 178 -2.17 9.37 7.49
C ASP A 178 -2.56 9.06 6.03
N VAL A 179 -1.62 9.27 5.10
CA VAL A 179 -1.84 9.09 3.64
C VAL A 179 -0.83 8.15 2.98
N LYS A 180 0.33 7.89 3.62
CA LYS A 180 1.31 6.89 3.23
C LYS A 180 1.24 5.67 4.13
N ASP A 181 1.72 4.53 3.64
CA ASP A 181 1.82 3.31 4.43
C ASP A 181 3.00 2.44 3.97
N VAL A 182 3.31 1.40 4.75
CA VAL A 182 4.35 0.41 4.43
C VAL A 182 3.72 -0.97 4.24
N LEU A 183 4.10 -1.65 3.16
CA LEU A 183 3.74 -3.04 2.90
C LEU A 183 4.98 -3.91 3.03
N VAL A 184 4.94 -4.91 3.92
CA VAL A 184 5.99 -5.93 4.01
C VAL A 184 5.84 -6.90 2.85
N THR A 185 6.94 -7.14 2.14
CA THR A 185 7.01 -8.04 0.97
C THR A 185 8.15 -9.04 1.16
N SER A 186 8.15 -10.12 0.37
CA SER A 186 9.27 -11.07 0.24
C SER A 186 10.41 -10.52 -0.62
N GLY A 187 10.66 -9.22 -0.51
CA GLY A 187 11.70 -8.47 -1.23
C GLY A 187 11.14 -7.52 -2.28
N ALA A 188 12.00 -6.56 -2.68
CA ALA A 188 11.65 -5.51 -3.64
C ALA A 188 11.06 -6.06 -4.95
N GLN A 189 11.54 -7.22 -5.44
CA GLN A 189 11.04 -7.82 -6.67
C GLN A 189 9.56 -8.22 -6.59
N GLU A 190 9.08 -8.73 -5.46
CA GLU A 190 7.65 -8.99 -5.23
C GLU A 190 6.88 -7.67 -5.19
N GLY A 191 7.36 -6.68 -4.42
CA GLY A 191 6.71 -5.37 -4.31
C GLY A 191 6.58 -4.66 -5.65
N THR A 192 7.61 -4.74 -6.50
CA THR A 192 7.58 -4.23 -7.86
C THR A 192 6.58 -5.00 -8.72
N ALA A 193 6.58 -6.33 -8.69
CA ALA A 193 5.61 -7.14 -9.46
C ALA A 193 4.15 -6.87 -9.05
N LEU A 194 3.88 -6.71 -7.75
CA LEU A 194 2.57 -6.33 -7.24
C LEU A 194 2.15 -4.94 -7.75
N THR A 195 3.08 -3.97 -7.73
CA THR A 195 2.83 -2.61 -8.24
C THR A 195 2.58 -2.58 -9.75
N ILE A 196 3.35 -3.33 -10.53
CA ILE A 196 3.13 -3.44 -11.98
C ILE A 196 1.74 -4.05 -12.26
N ASN A 197 1.36 -5.13 -11.58
CA ASN A 197 0.01 -5.69 -11.70
C ASN A 197 -1.09 -4.71 -11.25
N MET A 198 -0.79 -3.85 -10.27
CA MET A 198 -1.71 -2.82 -9.79
C MET A 198 -1.97 -1.76 -10.86
N LEU A 199 -0.93 -1.28 -11.52
CA LEU A 199 -0.93 -0.09 -12.38
C LEU A 199 -1.10 -0.38 -13.87
N LEU A 200 -0.58 -1.50 -14.37
CA LEU A 200 -0.48 -1.77 -15.81
C LEU A 200 -1.32 -2.99 -16.24
N GLY A 201 -2.09 -2.84 -17.31
CA GLY A 201 -2.66 -3.94 -18.06
C GLY A 201 -1.71 -4.50 -19.13
N LEU A 202 -2.17 -5.49 -19.89
CA LEU A 202 -1.44 -6.00 -21.05
C LEU A 202 -1.23 -4.88 -22.07
N GLY A 203 0.01 -4.66 -22.52
CA GLY A 203 0.32 -3.65 -23.53
C GLY A 203 0.39 -2.20 -23.02
N ASP A 204 0.12 -1.96 -21.72
CA ASP A 204 0.14 -0.60 -21.18
C ASP A 204 1.57 0.00 -21.22
N PRO A 205 1.70 1.32 -21.45
CA PRO A 205 2.99 2.00 -21.53
C PRO A 205 3.63 2.27 -20.17
N LEU A 206 4.95 2.12 -20.13
CA LEU A 206 5.78 2.43 -18.96
C LEU A 206 7.09 3.08 -19.39
N LEU A 207 7.48 4.17 -18.73
CA LEU A 207 8.82 4.74 -18.92
C LEU A 207 9.85 3.92 -18.14
N VAL A 208 10.95 3.55 -18.80
CA VAL A 208 12.04 2.79 -18.19
C VAL A 208 13.38 3.44 -18.50
N GLN A 209 14.31 3.40 -17.55
CA GLN A 209 15.71 3.73 -17.85
C GLN A 209 16.29 2.80 -18.93
N ASN A 210 17.18 3.32 -19.76
CA ASN A 210 17.88 2.58 -20.80
C ASN A 210 19.40 2.65 -20.58
N PRO A 211 20.08 1.54 -20.24
CA PRO A 211 19.55 0.18 -20.07
C PRO A 211 18.74 -0.03 -18.78
N VAL A 212 17.78 -0.96 -18.83
CA VAL A 212 16.92 -1.34 -17.70
C VAL A 212 17.51 -2.52 -16.92
N TYR A 213 17.27 -2.56 -15.60
CA TYR A 213 17.61 -3.72 -14.77
C TYR A 213 16.97 -5.01 -15.33
N PRO A 214 17.75 -6.07 -15.63
CA PRO A 214 17.21 -7.29 -16.23
C PRO A 214 16.09 -7.96 -15.42
N GLY A 215 16.17 -7.96 -14.08
CA GLY A 215 15.12 -8.56 -13.25
C GLY A 215 13.78 -7.82 -13.35
N PHE A 216 13.81 -6.50 -13.57
CA PHE A 216 12.59 -5.73 -13.86
C PHE A 216 12.07 -6.02 -15.27
N ALA A 217 12.95 -6.16 -16.25
CA ALA A 217 12.56 -6.55 -17.62
C ALA A 217 11.81 -7.90 -17.64
N GLU A 218 12.22 -8.86 -16.81
CA GLU A 218 11.53 -10.15 -16.66
C GLU A 218 10.13 -10.03 -16.02
N ILE A 219 9.89 -9.01 -15.17
CA ILE A 219 8.55 -8.75 -14.61
C ILE A 219 7.60 -8.23 -15.69
N ILE A 220 8.06 -7.29 -16.52
CA ILE A 220 7.19 -6.56 -17.43
C ILE A 220 7.00 -7.26 -18.79
N ARG A 221 7.94 -8.12 -19.21
CA ARG A 221 7.88 -8.81 -20.51
C ARG A 221 6.62 -9.68 -20.70
N PRO A 222 6.19 -10.52 -19.74
CA PRO A 222 4.96 -11.30 -19.88
C PRO A 222 3.69 -10.45 -19.94
N MET A 223 3.77 -9.20 -19.48
CA MET A 223 2.68 -8.24 -19.54
C MET A 223 2.65 -7.44 -20.85
N GLU A 224 3.57 -7.75 -21.79
CA GLU A 224 3.68 -7.08 -23.09
C GLU A 224 3.78 -5.55 -22.97
N VAL A 225 4.31 -5.06 -21.84
CA VAL A 225 4.41 -3.63 -21.54
C VAL A 225 5.11 -2.90 -22.69
N ASP A 226 4.50 -1.81 -23.15
CA ASP A 226 5.12 -0.88 -24.10
C ASP A 226 6.19 -0.07 -23.35
N ALA A 227 7.37 -0.67 -23.20
CA ALA A 227 8.48 -0.11 -22.45
C ALA A 227 9.13 1.02 -23.26
N ILE A 228 8.89 2.26 -22.81
CA ILE A 228 9.37 3.48 -23.46
C ILE A 228 10.74 3.85 -22.85
N PRO A 229 11.84 3.73 -23.60
CA PRO A 229 13.18 3.92 -23.05
C PRO A 229 13.51 5.39 -22.85
N VAL A 230 14.14 5.70 -21.72
CA VAL A 230 14.72 7.01 -21.42
C VAL A 230 16.21 6.85 -21.22
N ASN A 231 17.00 7.56 -22.02
CA ASN A 231 18.45 7.46 -21.99
C ASN A 231 19.04 7.94 -20.65
N VAL A 232 20.16 7.31 -20.29
CA VAL A 232 20.95 7.63 -19.10
C VAL A 232 22.36 8.04 -19.52
N ASP A 233 23.03 8.85 -18.71
CA ASP A 233 24.46 9.16 -18.81
C ASP A 233 25.17 8.93 -17.46
N GLY A 234 26.36 9.52 -17.26
CA GLY A 234 27.14 9.36 -16.03
C GLY A 234 26.41 9.77 -14.74
N ASP A 235 25.41 10.65 -14.85
CA ASP A 235 24.59 11.12 -13.73
C ASP A 235 23.21 10.43 -13.70
N GLY A 236 23.02 9.33 -14.44
CA GLY A 236 21.78 8.58 -14.50
C GLY A 236 20.81 9.08 -15.58
N MET A 237 19.51 8.89 -15.37
CA MET A 237 18.47 9.28 -16.35
C MET A 237 18.55 10.77 -16.71
N ILE A 238 18.43 11.09 -18.01
CA ILE A 238 18.55 12.45 -18.56
C ILE A 238 17.16 13.11 -18.58
N PRO A 239 16.89 14.15 -17.76
CA PRO A 239 15.57 14.79 -17.68
C PRO A 239 15.10 15.41 -19.00
N GLU A 240 16.02 15.97 -19.78
CA GLU A 240 15.70 16.58 -21.09
C GLU A 240 15.22 15.51 -22.09
N HIS A 241 15.85 14.33 -22.08
CA HIS A 241 15.41 13.21 -22.90
C HIS A 241 14.08 12.63 -22.43
N LEU A 242 13.82 12.62 -21.11
CA LEU A 242 12.52 12.23 -20.56
C LEU A 242 11.40 13.14 -21.11
N ILE A 243 11.60 14.46 -21.13
CA ILE A 243 10.64 15.41 -21.71
C ILE A 243 10.46 15.13 -23.20
N GLN A 244 11.55 15.01 -23.96
CA GLN A 244 11.49 14.74 -25.40
C GLN A 244 10.66 13.48 -25.70
N VAL A 245 10.92 12.39 -25.00
CA VAL A 245 10.20 11.12 -25.16
C VAL A 245 8.70 11.26 -24.84
N LEU A 246 8.35 12.02 -23.80
CA LEU A 246 6.96 12.28 -23.44
C LEU A 246 6.24 13.15 -24.49
N GLU A 247 6.91 14.18 -25.02
CA GLU A 247 6.38 15.04 -26.08
C GLU A 247 6.20 14.25 -27.38
N GLU A 248 7.18 13.46 -27.78
CA GLU A 248 7.09 12.55 -28.94
C GLU A 248 5.93 11.57 -28.76
N ARG A 249 5.78 10.98 -27.57
CA ARG A 249 4.66 10.09 -27.25
C ARG A 249 3.32 10.79 -27.36
N SER A 250 3.21 12.04 -26.91
CA SER A 250 1.97 12.81 -26.96
C SER A 250 1.50 13.13 -28.39
N ASN A 251 2.42 13.14 -29.36
CA ASN A 251 2.12 13.36 -30.77
C ASN A 251 1.59 12.10 -31.48
N LEU A 252 1.69 10.92 -30.86
CA LEU A 252 1.22 9.65 -31.41
C LEU A 252 -0.25 9.41 -31.02
N ARG A 253 -1.19 9.69 -31.94
CA ARG A 253 -2.64 9.60 -31.67
C ARG A 253 -3.13 8.21 -31.24
N ASP A 254 -2.48 7.15 -31.69
CA ASP A 254 -2.89 5.76 -31.43
C ASP A 254 -2.19 5.14 -30.21
N LYS A 255 -1.46 5.95 -29.44
CA LYS A 255 -0.64 5.48 -28.32
C LYS A 255 -1.01 6.20 -27.04
N ALA A 256 -1.30 5.43 -25.98
CA ALA A 256 -1.58 5.98 -24.66
C ALA A 256 -0.32 6.60 -24.04
N MET A 257 -0.50 7.64 -23.21
CA MET A 257 0.58 8.19 -22.39
C MET A 257 0.98 7.21 -21.28
N PRO A 258 2.28 7.13 -20.92
CA PRO A 258 2.71 6.38 -19.75
C PRO A 258 2.09 6.96 -18.48
N LYS A 259 1.83 6.09 -17.51
CA LYS A 259 1.29 6.45 -16.19
C LYS A 259 2.34 6.42 -15.09
N ALA A 260 3.48 5.80 -15.37
CA ALA A 260 4.52 5.57 -14.40
C ALA A 260 5.91 5.58 -15.06
N ILE A 261 6.92 5.79 -14.23
CA ILE A 261 8.33 5.72 -14.58
C ILE A 261 9.09 4.84 -13.58
N TYR A 262 9.84 3.87 -14.08
CA TYR A 262 10.71 3.01 -13.29
C TYR A 262 12.15 3.53 -13.27
N ILE A 263 12.71 3.67 -12.07
CA ILE A 263 14.03 4.25 -11.85
C ILE A 263 14.77 3.48 -10.75
N ASN A 264 16.01 3.09 -11.02
CA ASN A 264 17.00 2.72 -10.00
C ASN A 264 17.89 3.94 -9.70
N PRO A 265 17.61 4.74 -8.64
CA PRO A 265 18.25 6.05 -8.47
C PRO A 265 19.66 5.98 -7.88
N THR A 266 19.97 4.94 -7.10
CA THR A 266 21.25 4.77 -6.41
C THR A 266 21.97 3.55 -6.94
N ALA A 267 23.24 3.72 -7.33
CA ALA A 267 24.10 2.66 -7.86
C ALA A 267 23.35 1.77 -8.89
N SER A 268 22.75 2.44 -9.88
CA SER A 268 21.78 1.86 -10.81
C SER A 268 22.29 0.57 -11.46
N ASN A 269 21.43 -0.43 -11.63
CA ASN A 269 21.78 -1.65 -12.33
C ASN A 269 21.28 -1.57 -13.78
N PRO A 270 22.13 -1.65 -14.82
CA PRO A 270 23.53 -2.10 -14.79
C PRO A 270 24.60 -0.99 -14.82
N THR A 271 24.24 0.28 -14.87
CA THR A 271 25.18 1.37 -15.20
C THR A 271 26.09 1.80 -14.05
N GLY A 272 25.77 1.45 -12.81
CA GLY A 272 26.43 1.91 -11.59
C GLY A 272 26.20 3.39 -11.26
N THR A 273 25.35 4.09 -12.02
CA THR A 273 25.17 5.55 -11.92
C THR A 273 24.37 5.93 -10.68
N LEU A 274 24.60 7.14 -10.19
CA LEU A 274 23.86 7.74 -9.07
C LEU A 274 23.18 9.01 -9.59
N LEU A 275 21.85 9.06 -9.51
CA LEU A 275 21.10 10.27 -9.84
C LEU A 275 21.48 11.41 -8.89
N THR A 276 21.89 12.54 -9.45
CA THR A 276 22.15 13.76 -8.68
C THR A 276 20.86 14.35 -8.10
N ASP A 277 20.97 15.10 -7.01
CA ASP A 277 19.82 15.72 -6.35
C ASP A 277 19.05 16.65 -7.30
N ASP A 278 19.76 17.36 -8.18
CA ASP A 278 19.13 18.28 -9.13
C ASP A 278 18.38 17.54 -10.24
N ARG A 279 18.90 16.40 -10.72
CA ARG A 279 18.16 15.54 -11.64
C ARG A 279 16.93 14.92 -10.99
N LYS A 280 17.01 14.49 -9.73
CA LYS A 280 15.83 14.00 -9.00
C LYS A 280 14.74 15.08 -8.90
N LYS A 281 15.10 16.32 -8.58
CA LYS A 281 14.16 17.45 -8.57
C LYS A 281 13.55 17.72 -9.96
N GLN A 282 14.34 17.67 -11.02
CA GLN A 282 13.85 17.85 -12.39
C GLN A 282 12.89 16.72 -12.79
N ILE A 283 13.27 15.46 -12.57
CA ILE A 283 12.45 14.28 -12.85
C ILE A 283 11.16 14.32 -12.04
N TYR A 284 11.22 14.68 -10.76
CA TYR A 284 10.03 14.82 -9.92
C TYR A 284 9.07 15.88 -10.48
N ARG A 285 9.57 17.07 -10.87
CA ARG A 285 8.76 18.10 -11.52
C ARG A 285 8.14 17.63 -12.85
N ILE A 286 8.90 16.88 -13.65
CA ILE A 286 8.39 16.29 -14.90
C ILE A 286 7.28 15.29 -14.57
N ALA A 287 7.46 14.44 -13.55
CA ALA A 287 6.42 13.53 -13.09
C ALA A 287 5.16 14.29 -12.68
N GLN A 288 5.29 15.42 -11.98
CA GLN A 288 4.17 16.30 -11.65
C GLN A 288 3.46 16.86 -12.88
N GLN A 289 4.22 17.36 -13.85
CA GLN A 289 3.68 17.96 -15.07
C GLN A 289 2.93 16.96 -15.96
N TYR A 290 3.44 15.73 -16.06
CA TYR A 290 2.88 14.67 -16.90
C TYR A 290 2.02 13.65 -16.14
N ASP A 291 1.77 13.93 -14.86
CA ASP A 291 0.99 13.10 -13.95
C ASP A 291 1.45 11.63 -13.89
N LEU A 292 2.75 11.44 -13.63
CA LEU A 292 3.40 10.13 -13.55
C LEU A 292 3.57 9.66 -12.10
N ILE A 293 3.35 8.37 -11.85
CA ILE A 293 3.82 7.68 -10.65
C ILE A 293 5.32 7.37 -10.79
N ILE A 294 6.11 7.65 -9.76
CA ILE A 294 7.53 7.27 -9.72
C ILE A 294 7.66 5.95 -8.98
N LEU A 295 8.18 4.94 -9.69
CA LEU A 295 8.54 3.64 -9.16
C LEU A 295 10.03 3.67 -8.82
N GLU A 296 10.33 4.00 -7.56
CA GLU A 296 11.68 4.13 -7.02
C GLU A 296 12.17 2.77 -6.50
N ASP A 297 12.88 2.00 -7.33
CA ASP A 297 13.48 0.73 -6.92
C ASP A 297 14.91 0.94 -6.44
N ASP A 298 15.13 0.90 -5.12
CA ASP A 298 16.37 1.39 -4.52
C ASP A 298 17.02 0.41 -3.52
N PRO A 299 17.22 -0.86 -3.90
CA PRO A 299 17.82 -1.88 -3.02
C PRO A 299 19.28 -1.58 -2.70
N TYR A 300 19.91 -0.64 -3.41
CA TYR A 300 21.30 -0.25 -3.25
C TYR A 300 21.48 1.03 -2.42
N TYR A 301 20.40 1.62 -1.89
CA TYR A 301 20.45 2.87 -1.14
C TYR A 301 21.52 2.85 -0.06
N PHE A 302 21.59 1.81 0.77
CA PHE A 302 22.55 1.75 1.90
C PHE A 302 23.93 1.19 1.56
N VAL A 303 24.20 0.84 0.29
CA VAL A 303 25.50 0.28 -0.15
C VAL A 303 26.23 1.20 -1.11
N HIS A 304 25.98 2.51 -1.01
CA HIS A 304 26.74 3.52 -1.73
C HIS A 304 28.09 3.83 -1.05
N PHE A 305 29.01 4.40 -1.82
CA PHE A 305 30.33 4.83 -1.34
C PHE A 305 30.46 6.36 -1.22
N ARG A 306 29.37 7.04 -0.83
CA ARG A 306 29.33 8.51 -0.66
C ARG A 306 29.47 8.87 0.82
N ASP A 307 29.99 10.07 1.08
CA ASP A 307 30.11 10.62 2.44
C ASP A 307 28.76 11.01 3.05
N ARG A 308 27.76 11.22 2.20
CA ARG A 308 26.38 11.56 2.60
C ARG A 308 25.40 10.60 1.94
N ASP A 309 24.32 10.32 2.65
CA ASP A 309 23.21 9.54 2.12
C ASP A 309 22.57 10.28 0.92
N PRO A 310 22.27 9.58 -0.20
CA PRO A 310 21.55 10.13 -1.33
C PRO A 310 20.17 10.64 -0.91
N VAL A 311 19.72 11.70 -1.55
CA VAL A 311 18.33 12.16 -1.42
C VAL A 311 17.41 11.18 -2.17
N SER A 312 16.37 10.63 -1.54
CA SER A 312 15.40 9.75 -2.22
C SER A 312 14.30 10.56 -2.90
N PHE A 313 13.60 9.97 -3.88
CA PHE A 313 12.36 10.58 -4.39
C PHE A 313 11.32 10.67 -3.28
N LEU A 314 11.22 9.64 -2.42
CA LEU A 314 10.33 9.64 -1.27
C LEU A 314 10.51 10.88 -0.37
N SER A 315 11.75 11.34 -0.16
CA SER A 315 12.03 12.51 0.68
C SER A 315 11.54 13.85 0.13
N MET A 316 11.26 13.93 -1.17
CA MET A 316 10.71 15.12 -1.84
C MET A 316 9.27 14.93 -2.34
N ASP A 317 8.64 13.81 -1.97
CA ASP A 317 7.32 13.38 -2.43
C ASP A 317 6.19 14.12 -1.70
N THR A 318 5.96 15.36 -2.15
CA THR A 318 4.96 16.30 -1.64
C THR A 318 3.53 16.04 -2.12
N ASP A 319 3.33 15.29 -3.21
CA ASP A 319 2.00 14.97 -3.74
C ASP A 319 1.68 13.47 -3.75
N HIS A 320 2.52 12.67 -3.09
CA HIS A 320 2.28 11.24 -2.82
C HIS A 320 2.27 10.36 -4.08
N ARG A 321 3.12 10.68 -5.07
CA ARG A 321 3.26 9.95 -6.34
C ARG A 321 4.40 8.94 -6.36
N VAL A 322 5.17 8.82 -5.27
CA VAL A 322 6.32 7.91 -5.20
C VAL A 322 5.93 6.60 -4.53
N ILE A 323 6.17 5.49 -5.23
CA ILE A 323 6.17 4.14 -4.66
C ILE A 323 7.62 3.69 -4.57
N ARG A 324 8.14 3.57 -3.36
CA ARG A 324 9.52 3.15 -3.08
C ARG A 324 9.58 1.65 -2.77
N PHE A 325 10.56 0.97 -3.35
CA PHE A 325 10.88 -0.42 -3.07
C PHE A 325 12.23 -0.52 -2.35
N ASP A 326 12.19 -0.98 -1.10
CA ASP A 326 13.38 -1.29 -0.31
C ASP A 326 13.57 -2.81 -0.18
N SER A 327 14.80 -3.21 0.15
CA SER A 327 15.15 -4.61 0.32
C SER A 327 16.31 -4.79 1.30
N PHE A 328 16.21 -5.81 2.16
CA PHE A 328 17.33 -6.25 3.00
C PHE A 328 18.32 -7.16 2.26
N SER A 329 18.07 -7.50 0.99
CA SER A 329 18.89 -8.47 0.26
C SER A 329 20.33 -8.02 0.03
N LYS A 330 20.60 -6.71 0.06
CA LYS A 330 21.93 -6.13 -0.16
C LYS A 330 22.57 -5.58 1.12
N THR A 331 21.83 -5.53 2.21
CA THR A 331 22.28 -4.97 3.50
C THR A 331 22.39 -6.03 4.60
N LEU A 332 21.51 -7.04 4.61
CA LEU A 332 21.52 -8.14 5.58
C LEU A 332 21.79 -9.49 4.90
N SER A 333 20.82 -9.99 4.12
CA SER A 333 20.90 -11.29 3.45
C SER A 333 19.82 -11.41 2.39
N ALA A 334 20.15 -11.96 1.22
CA ALA A 334 19.19 -12.19 0.14
C ALA A 334 18.17 -13.31 0.42
N GLY A 335 18.35 -14.10 1.48
CA GLY A 335 17.42 -15.16 1.89
C GLY A 335 16.40 -14.73 2.96
N LEU A 336 16.44 -13.46 3.40
CA LEU A 336 15.39 -12.82 4.19
C LEU A 336 14.39 -12.18 3.25
#